data_AF-A0A1G0NCH6-F1
#
_entry.id   AF-A0A1G0NCH6-F1
#
_cell.length_a   1.000
_cell.length_b   1.000
_cell.length_c   1.000
_cell.angle_alpha   90.00
_cell.angle_beta   90.00
_cell.angle_gamma   90.00
#
_symmetry.space_group_name_H-M   'P 1'
#
loop_
_entity.id
_entity.type
_entity.pdbx_description
1 polymer ?
#
loop_
_entity_poly.entity_id
_entity_poly.type
_entity_poly.pdbx_seq_one_letter_code
_entity_poly.pdbx_strand_id
1 'polypeptide(L)'
;MANQRWSHVIPITLAGQVYEEIRDRILDGKIRSGEFLREQELSQAMQVSRTPVREALGRLASEGFLERIPHRGFRVPAEPLTNLLDLYPVVAALDRLAGTLAFPRLSQEDLTHLRAVNHSLRAAMNNADVSKARQLNNEFHHYIAQRSGGLPTEASRNLVLLIPTAHGAVHS
;
A
#
# COMPACT_ATOMS: atom_id res chain seq x y z
N MET A 1 10.83 -11.16 44.88
CA MET A 1 10.79 -9.84 44.23
C MET A 1 10.22 -10.03 42.83
N ALA A 2 9.06 -9.45 42.54
CA ALA A 2 8.30 -9.68 41.30
C ALA A 2 8.88 -8.83 40.14
N ASN A 3 9.18 -9.50 39.03
CA ASN A 3 9.72 -8.90 37.82
C ASN A 3 8.56 -8.27 37.03
N GLN A 4 8.40 -6.95 37.10
CA GLN A 4 7.40 -6.22 36.32
C GLN A 4 7.79 -6.25 34.83
N ARG A 5 7.17 -7.17 34.07
CA ARG A 5 7.16 -7.14 32.60
C ARG A 5 6.20 -6.03 32.16
N TRP A 6 6.74 -4.89 31.74
CA TRP A 6 5.95 -3.80 31.16
C TRP A 6 5.20 -4.31 29.93
N SER A 7 3.90 -4.02 29.84
CA SER A 7 3.06 -4.27 28.66
C SER A 7 3.54 -3.41 27.49
N HIS A 8 3.54 -3.96 26.27
CA HIS A 8 3.82 -3.18 25.06
C HIS A 8 2.67 -2.18 24.83
N VAL A 9 2.95 -0.89 24.98
CA VAL A 9 2.02 0.19 24.64
C VAL A 9 2.38 0.66 23.24
N ILE A 10 1.45 0.53 22.28
CA ILE A 10 1.57 1.13 20.97
C ILE A 10 0.71 2.41 21.00
N PRO A 11 1.26 3.57 21.36
CA PRO A 11 0.49 4.80 21.37
C PRO A 11 0.12 5.19 19.94
N ILE A 12 -1.16 5.54 19.72
CA ILE A 12 -1.58 6.22 18.49
C ILE A 12 -1.03 7.65 18.59
N THR A 13 0.11 7.90 17.96
CA THR A 13 0.76 9.22 17.97
C THR A 13 0.29 10.06 16.79
N LEU A 14 0.31 11.38 16.94
CA LEU A 14 0.02 12.29 15.83
C LEU A 14 1.00 12.09 14.66
N ALA A 15 2.27 11.80 14.96
CA ALA A 15 3.26 11.42 13.94
C ALA A 15 2.88 10.12 13.21
N GLY A 16 2.33 9.13 13.93
CA GLY A 16 1.80 7.90 13.33
C GLY A 16 0.62 8.16 12.39
N GLN A 17 -0.32 9.02 12.77
CA GLN A 17 -1.45 9.41 11.91
C GLN A 17 -0.98 10.16 10.65
N VAL A 18 -0.04 11.09 10.79
CA VAL A 18 0.56 11.81 9.64
C VAL A 18 1.31 10.84 8.72
N TYR A 19 2.04 9.88 9.28
CA TYR A 19 2.73 8.84 8.52
C TYR A 19 1.73 8.02 7.69
N GLU A 20 0.65 7.53 8.30
CA GLU A 20 -0.38 6.73 7.62
C GLU A 20 -1.05 7.51 6.49
N GLU A 21 -1.44 8.76 6.74
CA GLU A 21 -2.07 9.64 5.73
C GLU A 21 -1.16 9.90 4.52
N ILE A 22 0.13 10.18 4.75
CA ILE A 22 1.08 10.42 3.65
C ILE A 22 1.37 9.12 2.90
N ARG A 23 1.57 8.01 3.62
CA ARG A 23 1.80 6.69 3.01
C ARG A 23 0.64 6.33 2.10
N ASP A 24 -0.58 6.39 2.60
CA ASP A 24 -1.77 6.02 1.84
C ASP A 24 -1.95 6.91 0.61
N ARG A 25 -1.65 8.22 0.71
CA ARG A 25 -1.65 9.11 -0.45
C ARG A 25 -0.59 8.78 -1.51
N ILE A 26 0.60 8.33 -1.10
CA ILE A 26 1.64 7.86 -2.03
C ILE A 26 1.17 6.57 -2.72
N LEU A 27 0.66 5.61 -1.94
CA LEU A 27 0.17 4.34 -2.47
C LEU A 27 -1.05 4.49 -3.39
N ASP A 28 -1.92 5.46 -3.09
CA ASP A 28 -3.06 5.84 -3.92
C ASP A 28 -2.66 6.65 -5.17
N GLY A 29 -1.39 7.04 -5.30
CA GLY A 29 -0.91 7.92 -6.38
C GLY A 29 -1.48 9.35 -6.32
N LYS A 30 -2.06 9.76 -5.18
CA LYS A 30 -2.49 11.14 -4.92
C LYS A 30 -1.28 12.06 -4.75
N ILE A 31 -0.17 11.52 -4.22
CA ILE A 31 1.16 12.13 -4.26
C ILE A 31 1.95 11.33 -5.29
N ARG A 32 2.44 12.00 -6.33
CA ARG A 32 3.00 11.35 -7.51
C ARG A 32 4.48 11.01 -7.34
N SER A 33 4.94 10.02 -8.10
CA SER A 33 6.38 9.75 -8.24
C SER A 33 7.14 10.99 -8.69
N GLY A 34 8.25 11.29 -8.02
CA GLY A 34 9.05 12.49 -8.23
C GLY A 34 8.50 13.77 -7.57
N GLU A 35 7.30 13.74 -6.97
CA GLU A 35 6.74 14.90 -6.25
C GLU A 35 7.54 15.20 -4.99
N PHE A 36 7.71 16.50 -4.70
CA PHE A 36 8.39 16.97 -3.50
C PHE A 36 7.39 17.24 -2.38
N LEU A 37 7.71 16.78 -1.18
CA LEU A 37 6.97 17.06 0.04
C LEU A 37 7.80 17.96 0.95
N ARG A 38 7.19 19.06 1.41
CA ARG A 38 7.81 20.00 2.34
C ARG A 38 7.10 19.99 3.68
N GLU A 39 7.89 19.97 4.76
CA GLU A 39 7.37 20.01 6.13
C GLU A 39 6.38 21.14 6.35
N GLN A 40 6.69 22.34 5.86
CA GLN A 40 5.85 23.52 6.04
C GLN A 40 4.49 23.40 5.36
N GLU A 41 4.46 22.91 4.12
CA GLU A 41 3.23 22.76 3.34
C GLU A 41 2.32 21.70 3.96
N LEU A 42 2.90 20.56 4.36
CA LEU A 42 2.17 19.48 5.03
C LEU A 42 1.64 19.91 6.41
N SER A 43 2.45 20.60 7.21
CA SER A 43 2.00 21.16 8.50
C SER A 43 0.79 22.08 8.34
N GLN A 44 0.79 22.95 7.32
CA GLN A 44 -0.32 23.85 7.04
C GLN A 44 -1.55 23.08 6.55
N ALA A 45 -1.39 22.17 5.60
CA ALA A 45 -2.48 21.40 5.03
C ALA A 45 -3.18 20.51 6.06
N MET A 46 -2.42 19.91 6.97
CA MET A 46 -2.93 18.99 8.00
C MET A 46 -3.25 19.69 9.33
N GLN A 47 -3.00 21.00 9.45
CA GLN A 47 -3.19 21.79 10.68
C GLN A 47 -2.46 21.20 11.90
N VAL A 48 -1.23 20.72 11.70
CA VAL A 48 -0.38 20.15 12.76
C VAL A 48 0.96 20.89 12.83
N SER A 49 1.68 20.76 13.95
CA SER A 49 3.02 21.33 14.08
C SER A 49 4.04 20.62 13.19
N ARG A 50 5.21 21.22 12.99
CA ARG A 50 6.28 20.66 12.14
C ARG A 50 6.94 19.41 12.71
N THR A 51 6.92 19.21 14.02
CA THR A 51 7.56 18.07 14.69
C THR A 51 6.98 16.72 14.26
N PRO A 52 5.65 16.45 14.38
CA PRO A 52 5.08 15.18 13.94
C PRO A 52 5.21 14.96 12.44
N VAL A 53 5.16 16.03 11.63
CA VAL A 53 5.39 15.95 10.18
C VAL A 53 6.82 15.51 9.87
N ARG A 54 7.81 16.11 10.53
CA ARG A 54 9.23 15.77 10.34
C ARG A 54 9.53 14.34 10.75
N GLU A 55 8.95 13.87 11.86
CA GLU A 55 9.06 12.47 12.31
C GLU A 55 8.45 11.50 11.28
N ALA A 56 7.23 11.78 10.81
CA ALA A 56 6.56 10.99 9.81
C ALA A 56 7.35 10.91 8.49
N LEU A 57 7.82 12.05 7.97
CA LEU A 57 8.63 12.10 6.75
C LEU A 57 9.97 11.39 6.92
N GLY A 58 10.61 11.53 8.09
CA GLY A 58 11.84 10.81 8.42
C GLY A 58 11.65 9.29 8.41
N ARG A 59 10.54 8.82 9.00
CA ARG A 59 10.18 7.40 9.00
C ARG A 59 9.88 6.89 7.59
N LEU A 60 9.07 7.61 6.81
CA LEU A 60 8.79 7.28 5.41
C LEU A 60 10.07 7.19 4.57
N ALA A 61 11.04 8.07 4.84
CA ALA A 61 12.33 8.01 4.15
C ALA A 61 13.16 6.78 4.56
N SER A 62 13.16 6.42 5.85
CA SER A 62 13.85 5.21 6.32
C SER A 62 13.26 3.91 5.78
N GLU A 63 11.96 3.91 5.47
CA GLU A 63 11.23 2.79 4.91
C GLU A 63 11.24 2.78 3.37
N GLY A 64 11.86 3.77 2.72
CA GLY A 64 12.02 3.83 1.26
C GLY A 64 10.85 4.45 0.49
N PHE A 65 9.79 4.90 1.16
CA PHE A 65 8.68 5.63 0.52
C PHE A 65 9.10 7.03 0.03
N LEU A 66 10.12 7.62 0.65
CA LEU A 66 10.64 8.94 0.34
C LEU A 66 12.17 8.94 0.27
N GLU A 67 12.73 9.86 -0.51
CA GLU A 67 14.14 10.22 -0.48
C GLU A 67 14.30 11.60 0.16
N ARG A 68 15.22 11.73 1.11
CA ARG A 68 15.58 13.04 1.66
C ARG A 68 16.51 13.77 0.68
N ILE A 69 16.07 14.93 0.19
CA ILE A 69 16.87 15.78 -0.70
C ILE A 69 17.41 16.97 0.09
N PRO A 70 18.74 17.12 0.22
CA PRO A 70 19.36 18.24 0.93
C PRO A 70 18.78 19.59 0.49
N HIS A 71 18.37 20.40 1.46
CA HIS A 71 17.79 21.74 1.27
C HIS A 71 16.49 21.84 0.44
N ARG A 72 15.94 20.71 -0.05
CA ARG A 72 14.71 20.70 -0.87
C ARG A 72 13.55 19.96 -0.20
N GLY A 73 13.79 19.19 0.85
CA GLY A 73 12.77 18.46 1.59
C GLY A 73 12.83 16.96 1.28
N PHE A 74 11.68 16.36 1.03
CA PHE A 74 11.57 14.94 0.69
C PHE A 74 10.99 14.78 -0.71
N ARG A 75 11.29 13.68 -1.38
CA ARG A 75 10.80 13.37 -2.72
C ARG A 75 10.28 11.94 -2.78
N VAL A 76 9.14 11.70 -3.42
CA VAL A 76 8.73 10.32 -3.73
C VAL A 76 9.70 9.77 -4.78
N PRO A 77 10.37 8.62 -4.55
CA PRO A 77 11.23 8.02 -5.55
C PRO A 77 10.52 7.92 -6.89
N ALA A 78 11.23 8.27 -7.95
CA ALA A 78 10.78 7.95 -9.30
C ALA A 78 11.27 6.53 -9.58
N GLU A 79 10.46 5.52 -9.26
CA GLU A 79 10.86 4.14 -9.55
C GLU A 79 10.90 3.92 -11.05
N PRO A 80 12.04 3.48 -11.62
CA PRO A 80 12.05 2.94 -12.96
C PRO A 80 11.28 1.62 -12.96
N LEU A 81 10.49 1.39 -14.01
CA LEU A 81 9.67 0.19 -14.21
C LEU A 81 10.45 -1.12 -14.04
N THR A 82 11.78 -1.08 -14.22
CA THR A 82 12.71 -2.20 -14.01
C THR A 82 12.69 -2.74 -12.58
N ASN A 83 12.61 -1.89 -11.56
CA ASN A 83 12.61 -2.34 -10.17
C ASN A 83 11.29 -3.05 -9.80
N LEU A 84 10.18 -2.65 -10.43
CA LEU A 84 8.89 -3.32 -10.26
C LEU A 84 8.89 -4.74 -10.86
N LEU A 85 9.60 -4.93 -11.98
CA LEU A 85 9.75 -6.25 -12.60
C LEU A 85 10.59 -7.20 -11.74
N ASP A 86 11.62 -6.71 -11.04
CA ASP A 86 12.44 -7.51 -10.14
C ASP A 86 11.67 -7.93 -8.86
N LEU A 87 10.75 -7.09 -8.41
CA LEU A 87 9.91 -7.38 -7.24
C LEU A 87 8.74 -8.32 -7.58
N TYR A 88 8.30 -8.35 -8.84
CA TYR A 88 7.13 -9.11 -9.27
C TYR A 88 7.18 -10.62 -8.93
N PRO A 89 8.29 -11.35 -9.17
CA PRO A 89 8.38 -12.77 -8.79
C PRO A 89 8.20 -13.00 -7.29
N VAL A 90 8.72 -12.10 -6.46
CA VAL A 90 8.62 -12.18 -4.99
C VAL A 90 7.15 -12.03 -4.57
N VAL A 91 6.47 -11.04 -5.12
CA VAL A 91 5.05 -10.80 -4.80
C VAL A 91 4.16 -11.91 -5.33
N ALA A 92 4.41 -12.40 -6.54
CA ALA A 92 3.67 -13.54 -7.09
C ALA A 92 3.82 -14.81 -6.24
N ALA A 93 5.02 -15.05 -5.68
CA ALA A 93 5.26 -16.15 -4.76
C ALA A 93 4.48 -15.99 -3.44
N LEU A 94 4.45 -14.78 -2.88
CA LEU A 94 3.68 -14.47 -1.67
C LEU A 94 2.17 -14.60 -1.88
N ASP A 95 1.63 -14.08 -2.98
CA ASP A 95 0.22 -14.19 -3.32
C ASP A 95 -0.19 -15.65 -3.51
N ARG A 96 0.64 -16.45 -4.21
CA ARG A 96 0.40 -17.88 -4.36
C ARG A 96 0.38 -18.58 -3.01
N LEU A 97 1.31 -18.26 -2.11
CA LEU A 97 1.36 -18.84 -0.77
C LEU A 97 0.11 -18.46 0.04
N ALA A 98 -0.26 -17.17 0.04
CA ALA A 98 -1.46 -16.68 0.73
C ALA A 98 -2.73 -17.37 0.23
N GLY A 99 -2.90 -17.49 -1.09
CA GLY A 99 -4.01 -18.24 -1.70
C GLY A 99 -4.01 -19.71 -1.29
N THR A 100 -2.85 -20.37 -1.31
CA THR A 100 -2.70 -21.79 -0.93
C THR A 100 -3.11 -22.03 0.53
N LEU A 101 -2.68 -21.15 1.44
CA LEU A 101 -3.00 -21.26 2.87
C LEU A 101 -4.45 -20.86 3.19
N ALA A 102 -5.00 -19.91 2.44
CA ALA A 102 -6.38 -19.46 2.62
C ALA A 102 -7.39 -20.49 2.11
N PHE A 103 -7.12 -21.14 0.96
CA PHE A 103 -8.06 -22.02 0.27
C PHE A 103 -8.78 -23.05 1.16
N PRO A 104 -8.10 -23.85 2.02
CA PRO A 104 -8.78 -24.83 2.87
C PRO A 104 -9.65 -24.21 3.98
N ARG A 105 -9.59 -22.88 4.18
CA ARG A 105 -10.33 -22.13 5.21
C ARG A 105 -11.46 -21.29 4.64
N LEU A 106 -11.63 -21.24 3.32
CA LEU A 106 -12.67 -20.45 2.68
C LEU A 106 -14.03 -21.13 2.80
N SER A 107 -15.00 -20.41 3.35
CA SER A 107 -16.40 -20.80 3.35
C SER A 107 -17.09 -20.44 2.02
N GLN A 108 -18.32 -20.91 1.84
CA GLN A 108 -19.16 -20.51 0.70
C GLN A 108 -19.48 -19.00 0.72
N GLU A 109 -19.58 -18.40 1.90
CA GLU A 109 -19.76 -16.96 2.08
C GLU A 109 -18.53 -16.18 1.61
N ASP A 110 -17.32 -16.63 1.99
CA ASP A 110 -16.06 -16.05 1.54
C ASP A 110 -15.94 -16.07 0.02
N LEU A 111 -16.27 -17.20 -0.61
CA LEU A 111 -16.26 -17.33 -2.07
C LEU A 111 -17.27 -16.40 -2.76
N THR A 112 -18.43 -16.20 -2.13
CA THR A 112 -19.47 -15.30 -2.65
C THR A 112 -18.99 -13.85 -2.59
N HIS A 113 -18.39 -13.45 -1.48
CA HIS A 113 -17.80 -12.12 -1.31
C HIS A 113 -16.65 -11.88 -2.31
N LEU A 114 -15.68 -12.80 -2.41
CA LEU A 114 -14.55 -12.67 -3.33
C LEU A 114 -14.99 -12.56 -4.79
N ARG A 115 -16.04 -13.28 -5.20
CA ARG A 115 -16.64 -13.16 -6.54
C ARG A 115 -17.27 -11.79 -6.76
N ALA A 116 -17.99 -11.25 -5.76
CA ALA A 116 -18.59 -9.93 -5.84
C ALA A 116 -17.53 -8.83 -5.98
N VAL A 117 -16.49 -8.85 -5.15
CA VAL A 117 -15.37 -7.89 -5.23
C VAL A 117 -14.68 -7.97 -6.59
N ASN A 118 -14.40 -9.18 -7.10
CA ASN A 118 -13.77 -9.34 -8.41
C ASN A 118 -14.67 -8.87 -9.57
N HIS A 119 -15.98 -9.09 -9.48
CA HIS A 119 -16.94 -8.56 -10.45
C HIS A 119 -16.92 -7.02 -10.47
N SER A 120 -16.98 -6.38 -9.29
CA SER A 120 -16.88 -4.93 -9.17
C SER A 120 -15.52 -4.40 -9.66
N LEU A 121 -14.44 -5.13 -9.42
CA LEU A 121 -13.09 -4.76 -9.88
C LEU A 121 -13.05 -4.70 -11.40
N ARG A 122 -13.57 -5.71 -12.08
CA ARG A 122 -13.66 -5.74 -13.54
C ARG A 122 -14.48 -4.56 -14.08
N ALA A 123 -15.61 -4.24 -13.43
CA ALA A 123 -16.42 -3.08 -13.81
C ALA A 123 -15.66 -1.76 -13.65
N ALA A 124 -14.93 -1.58 -12.55
CA ALA A 124 -14.10 -0.39 -12.33
C ALA A 124 -12.97 -0.27 -13.38
N MET A 125 -12.31 -1.37 -13.71
CA MET A 125 -11.29 -1.41 -14.77
C MET A 125 -11.86 -1.05 -16.15
N ASN A 126 -13.03 -1.60 -16.50
CA ASN A 126 -13.70 -1.29 -17.78
C ASN A 126 -14.11 0.19 -17.88
N ASN A 127 -14.44 0.81 -16.75
CA ASN A 127 -14.78 2.24 -16.68
C ASN A 127 -13.55 3.15 -16.52
N ALA A 128 -12.32 2.60 -16.57
CA ALA A 128 -11.07 3.31 -16.28
C ALA A 128 -11.06 4.03 -14.92
N ASP A 129 -11.85 3.57 -13.95
CA ASP A 129 -11.83 4.08 -12.58
C ASP A 129 -10.69 3.43 -11.80
N VAL A 130 -9.49 3.96 -12.02
CA VAL A 130 -8.24 3.47 -11.42
C VAL A 130 -8.29 3.48 -9.89
N SER A 131 -8.91 4.51 -9.30
CA SER A 131 -9.01 4.63 -7.85
C SER A 131 -9.89 3.53 -7.28
N LYS A 132 -11.05 3.28 -7.88
CA LYS A 132 -11.95 2.22 -7.44
C LYS A 132 -11.39 0.84 -7.69
N ALA A 133 -10.74 0.63 -8.84
CA ALA A 133 -10.03 -0.62 -9.14
C ALA A 133 -8.95 -0.91 -8.08
N ARG A 134 -8.20 0.11 -7.63
CA ARG A 134 -7.19 -0.05 -6.57
C ARG A 134 -7.81 -0.47 -5.26
N GLN A 135 -8.86 0.23 -4.85
CA GLN A 135 -9.59 -0.08 -3.62
C GLN A 135 -10.07 -1.53 -3.62
N LEU A 136 -10.72 -1.98 -4.69
CA LEU A 136 -11.29 -3.33 -4.80
C LEU A 136 -10.20 -4.41 -4.89
N ASN A 137 -9.09 -4.14 -5.59
CA ASN A 137 -7.94 -5.03 -5.61
C ASN A 137 -7.36 -5.21 -4.19
N ASN A 138 -7.19 -4.11 -3.47
CA ASN A 138 -6.71 -4.12 -2.08
C ASN A 138 -7.63 -4.91 -1.17
N GLU A 139 -8.94 -4.73 -1.29
CA GLU A 139 -9.95 -5.49 -0.55
C GLU A 139 -9.82 -6.99 -0.83
N PHE A 140 -9.72 -7.39 -2.11
CA PHE A 140 -9.61 -8.80 -2.51
C PHE A 140 -8.37 -9.48 -1.89
N HIS A 141 -7.18 -8.89 -2.05
CA HIS A 141 -5.95 -9.46 -1.50
C HIS A 141 -5.95 -9.46 0.03
N HIS A 142 -6.44 -8.40 0.67
CA HIS A 142 -6.54 -8.32 2.13
C HIS A 142 -7.48 -9.38 2.69
N TYR A 143 -8.62 -9.63 2.02
CA TYR A 143 -9.55 -10.66 2.41
C TYR A 143 -8.89 -12.04 2.41
N ILE A 144 -8.17 -12.40 1.34
CA ILE A 144 -7.41 -13.66 1.26
C ILE A 144 -6.34 -13.74 2.35
N ALA A 145 -5.59 -12.66 2.57
CA ALA A 145 -4.53 -12.60 3.58
C ALA A 145 -5.05 -12.91 4.99
N GLN A 146 -6.21 -12.35 5.36
CA GLN A 146 -6.85 -12.65 6.65
C GLN A 146 -7.16 -14.14 6.82
N ARG A 147 -7.59 -14.83 5.75
CA ARG A 147 -7.89 -16.28 5.80
C ARG A 147 -6.62 -17.14 5.72
N SER A 148 -5.52 -16.62 5.18
CA SER A 148 -4.22 -17.31 5.13
C SER A 148 -3.54 -17.45 6.50
N GLY A 149 -4.02 -16.75 7.52
CA GLY A 149 -3.38 -16.68 8.85
C GLY A 149 -2.56 -15.39 9.05
N GLY A 150 -2.88 -14.34 8.29
CA GLY A 150 -2.27 -13.02 8.44
C GLY A 150 -0.95 -12.83 7.71
N LEU A 151 -0.69 -13.59 6.64
CA LEU A 151 0.48 -13.32 5.80
C LEU A 151 0.41 -11.89 5.22
N PRO A 152 1.51 -11.13 5.25
CA PRO A 152 1.54 -9.79 4.69
C PRO A 152 1.50 -9.87 3.16
N THR A 153 0.32 -9.68 2.56
CA THR A 153 0.15 -9.47 1.11
C THR A 153 0.25 -7.98 0.76
N GLU A 154 0.89 -7.18 1.62
CA GLU A 154 0.97 -5.72 1.47
C GLU A 154 1.70 -5.31 0.19
N ALA A 155 2.68 -6.11 -0.25
CA ALA A 155 3.40 -5.89 -1.50
C ALA A 155 2.51 -6.07 -2.75
N SER A 156 1.44 -6.86 -2.66
CA SER A 156 0.51 -7.14 -3.76
C SER A 156 -0.50 -6.00 -3.99
N ARG A 157 -0.73 -5.16 -2.98
CA ARG A 157 -1.75 -4.09 -2.96
C ARG A 157 -1.56 -3.08 -4.11
N ASN A 158 -0.31 -2.77 -4.46
CA ASN A 158 -0.03 -1.69 -5.41
C ASN A 158 0.56 -2.16 -6.75
N LEU A 159 1.09 -3.39 -6.84
CA LEU A 159 1.73 -3.86 -8.07
C LEU A 159 0.73 -4.25 -9.16
N VAL A 160 -0.43 -4.80 -8.80
CA VAL A 160 -1.40 -5.33 -9.79
C VAL A 160 -1.96 -4.25 -10.73
N LEU A 161 -1.96 -2.97 -10.31
CA LEU A 161 -2.38 -1.85 -11.16
C LEU A 161 -1.25 -1.15 -11.91
N LEU A 162 0.00 -1.49 -11.61
CA LEU A 162 1.19 -0.97 -12.28
C LEU A 162 1.74 -1.96 -13.32
N ILE A 163 1.25 -3.20 -13.33
CA ILE A 163 1.37 -4.06 -14.50
C ILE A 163 0.54 -3.39 -15.58
N PRO A 164 1.14 -2.93 -16.70
CA PRO A 164 0.38 -2.45 -17.83
C PRO A 164 -0.62 -3.56 -18.13
N THR A 165 -1.91 -3.25 -18.04
CA THR A 165 -2.94 -4.15 -18.52
C THR A 165 -2.50 -4.53 -19.92
N ALA A 166 -2.07 -5.78 -20.09
CA ALA A 166 -1.81 -6.38 -21.40
C ALA A 166 -3.19 -6.53 -22.06
N HIS A 167 -3.72 -5.40 -22.50
CA HIS A 167 -4.91 -5.24 -23.31
C HIS A 167 -4.49 -4.24 -24.39
N GLY A 168 -3.68 -4.73 -25.34
CA GLY A 168 -3.18 -3.92 -26.42
C GLY A 168 -2.00 -4.46 -27.23
N ALA A 169 -1.65 -5.75 -27.17
CA ALA A 169 -0.63 -6.32 -28.06
C ALA A 169 -0.76 -7.84 -28.23
N VAL A 170 -1.92 -8.30 -28.70
CA VAL A 170 -2.01 -9.57 -29.45
C VAL A 170 -2.84 -9.30 -30.70
N HIS A 171 -2.26 -8.53 -31.60
CA HIS A 171 -2.57 -8.58 -33.01
C HIS A 171 -1.24 -8.58 -33.77
N SER A 172 -0.78 -9.80 -34.07
CA SER A 172 0.12 -10.14 -35.16
C SER A 172 -0.12 -11.61 -35.47
#